data_AF-T1CF28-F1
#
_entry.id   AF-T1CF28-F1
#
_cell.length_a   1.000
_cell.length_b   1.000
_cell.length_c   1.000
_cell.angle_alpha   90.00
_cell.angle_beta   90.00
_cell.angle_gamma   90.00
#
_symmetry.space_group_name_H-M   'P 1'
#
loop_
_entity.id
_entity.type
_entity.pdbx_description
1 polymer ?
#
loop_
_entity_poly.entity_id
_entity_poly.type
_entity_poly.pdbx_seq_one_letter_code
_entity_poly.pdbx_strand_id
1 'polypeptide(L)'
;MKRLRALLPLLLLIATGAVLFFSGALRHFDPRHLAVDHAQLHHLAAASPWLARMSYLGIMVLAVASGVPGLVLITIAGGLIFGMLEGTALSTLGLVLGSLLLFLAARYALGAGDRPAPRLAEKIRAGFLHHPASYTLFLRLVPVFPFGGVTLGLAWLRCPLWLFMAATAAGGLVMEAFESAVGAG
;
A
#
# COMPACT_ATOMS: atom_id res chain seq x y z
N MET A 1 2.09 8.57 28.45
CA MET A 1 2.34 7.13 28.18
C MET A 1 1.38 6.50 27.14
N LYS A 2 0.09 6.86 27.08
CA LYS A 2 -0.86 6.31 26.07
C LYS A 2 -0.51 6.65 24.61
N ARG A 3 0.12 7.82 24.35
CA ARG A 3 0.50 8.30 23.01
C ARG A 3 1.67 7.53 22.36
N LEU A 4 2.70 7.15 23.13
CA LEU A 4 3.81 6.33 22.61
C LEU A 4 3.32 4.94 22.16
N ARG A 5 2.38 4.35 22.92
CA ARG A 5 1.76 3.06 22.55
C ARG A 5 0.88 3.16 21.29
N ALA A 6 0.31 4.34 21.00
CA ALA A 6 -0.50 4.57 19.80
C ALA A 6 0.32 4.85 18.54
N LEU A 7 1.51 5.43 18.69
CA LEU A 7 2.48 5.58 17.60
C LEU A 7 3.28 4.30 17.34
N LEU A 8 3.30 3.38 18.31
CA LEU A 8 4.03 2.12 18.24
C LEU A 8 3.71 1.29 16.98
N PRO A 9 2.44 1.00 16.63
CA PRO A 9 2.15 0.24 15.41
C PRO A 9 2.59 0.97 14.13
N LEU A 10 2.45 2.29 14.07
CA LEU A 10 2.89 3.09 12.93
C LEU A 10 4.42 3.10 12.80
N LEU A 11 5.12 3.29 13.92
CA LEU A 11 6.59 3.23 13.97
C LEU A 11 7.11 1.84 13.65
N LEU A 12 6.43 0.77 14.08
CA LEU A 12 6.79 -0.60 13.77
C LEU A 12 6.64 -0.88 12.27
N LEU A 13 5.57 -0.37 11.65
CA LEU A 13 5.34 -0.41 10.21
C LEU A 13 6.46 0.29 9.44
N ILE A 14 6.75 1.55 9.81
CA ILE A 14 7.80 2.37 9.19
C ILE A 14 9.18 1.73 9.39
N ALA A 15 9.47 1.21 10.58
CA ALA A 15 10.73 0.53 10.88
C ALA A 15 10.86 -0.79 10.09
N THR A 16 9.78 -1.55 9.94
CA THR A 16 9.79 -2.79 9.14
C THR A 16 10.06 -2.46 7.67
N GLY A 17 9.40 -1.44 7.11
CA GLY A 17 9.67 -0.96 5.77
C GLY A 17 11.10 -0.43 5.59
N ALA A 18 11.62 0.32 6.57
CA ALA A 18 12.99 0.80 6.56
C ALA A 18 14.00 -0.34 6.61
N VAL A 19 13.79 -1.35 7.47
CA VAL A 19 14.65 -2.54 7.53
C VAL A 19 14.60 -3.31 6.22
N LEU A 20 13.42 -3.49 5.62
CA LEU A 20 13.30 -4.16 4.31
C LEU A 20 14.01 -3.37 3.20
N PHE A 21 13.87 -2.04 3.19
CA PHE A 21 14.54 -1.16 2.23
C PHE A 21 16.07 -1.19 2.38
N PHE A 22 16.58 -1.06 3.61
CA PHE A 22 18.02 -1.06 3.89
C PHE A 22 18.68 -2.45 3.89
N SER A 23 17.91 -3.54 4.04
CA SER A 23 18.43 -4.91 3.98
C SER A 23 18.98 -5.30 2.62
N GLY A 24 18.67 -4.52 1.57
CA GLY A 24 19.05 -4.88 0.20
C GLY A 24 18.20 -6.00 -0.40
N ALA A 25 17.08 -6.38 0.21
CA ALA A 25 16.11 -7.31 -0.39
C ALA A 25 15.60 -6.81 -1.76
N LEU A 26 15.47 -5.48 -1.93
CA LEU A 26 15.15 -4.86 -3.22
C LEU A 26 16.23 -5.05 -4.30
N ARG A 27 17.48 -5.34 -3.91
CA ARG A 27 18.54 -5.68 -4.89
C ARG A 27 18.41 -7.12 -5.43
N HIS A 28 17.66 -7.99 -4.75
CA HIS A 28 17.33 -9.32 -5.29
C HIS A 28 16.16 -9.27 -6.28
N PHE A 29 15.43 -8.16 -6.35
CA PHE A 29 14.41 -7.87 -7.38
C PHE A 29 15.03 -7.19 -8.62
N ASP A 30 16.28 -7.52 -8.95
CA ASP A 30 16.89 -7.06 -10.20
C ASP A 30 16.25 -7.82 -11.38
N PRO A 31 15.69 -7.12 -12.39
CA PRO A 31 15.03 -7.77 -13.54
C PRO A 31 15.90 -8.82 -14.24
N ARG A 32 17.24 -8.67 -14.15
CA ARG A 32 18.20 -9.59 -14.77
C ARG A 32 18.38 -10.91 -14.01
N HIS A 33 18.17 -10.93 -12.70
CA HIS A 33 18.22 -12.16 -11.91
C HIS A 33 16.90 -12.93 -11.95
N LEU A 34 15.77 -12.22 -12.00
CA LEU A 34 14.44 -12.83 -12.16
C LEU A 34 14.35 -13.63 -13.47
N ALA A 35 14.83 -13.09 -14.60
CA ALA A 35 14.80 -13.77 -15.89
C ALA A 35 15.68 -15.05 -15.97
N VAL A 36 16.74 -15.14 -15.17
CA VAL A 36 17.65 -16.31 -15.15
C VAL A 36 17.08 -17.46 -14.31
N ASP A 37 16.32 -17.15 -13.25
CA ASP A 37 15.70 -18.14 -12.35
C ASP A 37 14.20 -18.35 -12.60
N HIS A 38 13.64 -17.80 -13.69
CA HIS A 38 12.23 -17.91 -14.06
C HIS A 38 11.69 -19.35 -13.94
N ALA A 39 12.45 -20.33 -14.44
CA ALA A 39 12.07 -21.74 -14.39
C ALA A 39 12.09 -22.31 -12.96
N GLN A 40 13.04 -21.90 -12.11
CA GLN A 40 13.13 -22.36 -10.72
C GLN A 40 12.07 -21.70 -9.82
N LEU A 41 11.81 -20.40 -10.00
CA LEU A 41 10.76 -19.68 -9.29
C LEU A 41 9.37 -20.21 -9.66
N HIS A 42 9.11 -20.49 -10.94
CA HIS A 42 7.88 -21.17 -11.35
C HIS A 42 7.80 -22.59 -10.75
N HIS A 43 8.89 -23.33 -10.67
CA HIS A 43 8.88 -24.68 -10.10
C HIS A 43 8.66 -24.68 -8.58
N LEU A 44 9.19 -23.69 -7.85
CA LEU A 44 8.95 -23.48 -6.42
C LEU A 44 7.53 -22.98 -6.15
N ALA A 45 7.03 -22.06 -6.98
CA ALA A 45 5.64 -21.60 -6.92
C ALA A 45 4.67 -22.74 -7.28
N ALA A 46 5.01 -23.61 -8.23
CA ALA A 46 4.22 -24.79 -8.57
C ALA A 46 4.26 -25.87 -7.46
N ALA A 47 5.38 -25.99 -6.75
CA ALA A 47 5.52 -26.94 -5.64
C ALA A 47 4.68 -26.55 -4.41
N SER A 48 4.46 -25.25 -4.16
CA SER A 48 3.58 -24.77 -3.08
C SER A 48 2.88 -23.46 -3.46
N PRO A 49 1.83 -23.54 -4.30
CA PRO A 49 1.15 -22.38 -4.87
C PRO A 49 0.51 -21.47 -3.81
N TRP A 50 0.09 -22.05 -2.69
CA TRP A 50 -0.50 -21.31 -1.60
C TRP A 50 0.54 -20.48 -0.83
N LEU A 51 1.71 -21.06 -0.57
CA LEU A 51 2.76 -20.40 0.21
C LEU A 51 3.37 -19.22 -0.55
N ALA A 52 3.56 -19.37 -1.87
CA ALA A 52 4.01 -18.30 -2.75
C ALA A 52 3.04 -17.11 -2.74
N ARG A 53 1.73 -17.36 -2.91
CA ARG A 53 0.69 -16.31 -2.90
C ARG A 53 0.61 -15.60 -1.55
N MET A 54 0.65 -16.34 -0.44
CA MET A 54 0.62 -15.75 0.90
C MET A 54 1.86 -14.92 1.20
N SER A 55 3.05 -15.37 0.77
CA SER A 55 4.28 -14.60 0.92
C SER A 55 4.26 -13.31 0.11
N TYR A 56 3.84 -13.37 -1.15
CA TYR A 56 3.67 -12.21 -2.02
C TYR A 56 2.68 -11.20 -1.42
N LEU A 57 1.51 -11.68 -1.00
CA LEU A 57 0.50 -10.85 -0.37
C LEU A 57 1.03 -10.19 0.89
N GLY A 58 1.74 -10.93 1.76
CA GLY A 58 2.36 -10.40 2.96
C GLY A 58 3.39 -9.29 2.65
N ILE A 59 4.25 -9.50 1.64
CA ILE A 59 5.22 -8.50 1.18
C ILE A 59 4.51 -7.25 0.67
N MET A 60 3.47 -7.41 -0.17
CA MET A 60 2.69 -6.28 -0.69
C MET A 60 2.03 -5.49 0.44
N VAL A 61 1.37 -6.17 1.37
CA VAL A 61 0.75 -5.53 2.54
C VAL A 61 1.79 -4.73 3.32
N LEU A 62 2.94 -5.33 3.64
CA LEU A 62 4.00 -4.66 4.40
C LEU A 62 4.59 -3.46 3.64
N ALA A 63 4.86 -3.61 2.34
CA ALA A 63 5.43 -2.54 1.52
C ALA A 63 4.48 -1.33 1.43
N VAL A 64 3.20 -1.58 1.17
CA VAL A 64 2.15 -0.56 1.11
C VAL A 64 1.95 0.11 2.46
N ALA A 65 1.84 -0.70 3.51
CA ALA A 65 1.61 -0.22 4.87
C ALA A 65 2.78 0.65 5.35
N SER A 66 4.00 0.30 4.96
CA SER A 66 5.20 1.07 5.28
C SER A 66 5.36 2.35 4.45
N GLY A 67 4.64 2.48 3.33
CA GLY A 67 4.74 3.63 2.42
C GLY A 67 6.07 3.72 1.68
N VAL A 68 6.77 2.58 1.51
CA VAL A 68 8.10 2.53 0.89
C VAL A 68 7.99 2.81 -0.63
N PRO A 69 8.86 3.66 -1.20
CA PRO A 69 8.92 3.85 -2.65
C PRO A 69 9.44 2.57 -3.33
N GLY A 70 8.88 2.23 -4.50
CA GLY A 70 9.25 1.01 -5.23
C GLY A 70 8.17 -0.08 -5.27
N LEU A 71 6.93 0.25 -4.87
CA LEU A 71 5.80 -0.68 -4.93
C LEU A 71 5.59 -1.28 -6.34
N VAL A 72 5.80 -0.45 -7.36
CA VAL A 72 5.71 -0.82 -8.79
C VAL A 72 6.56 -2.06 -9.12
N LEU A 73 7.76 -2.17 -8.55
CA LEU A 73 8.64 -3.32 -8.81
C LEU A 73 8.07 -4.61 -8.23
N ILE A 74 7.39 -4.53 -7.09
CA ILE A 74 6.74 -5.67 -6.45
C ILE A 74 5.53 -6.10 -7.28
N THR A 75 4.72 -5.16 -7.75
CA THR A 75 3.58 -5.43 -8.65
C THR A 75 4.01 -6.11 -9.94
N ILE A 76 5.06 -5.57 -10.59
CA ILE A 76 5.64 -6.15 -11.82
C ILE A 76 6.13 -7.59 -11.55
N ALA A 77 6.82 -7.82 -10.43
CA ALA A 77 7.24 -9.17 -10.05
C ALA A 77 6.06 -10.11 -9.79
N GLY A 78 4.95 -9.61 -9.23
CA GLY A 78 3.70 -10.36 -9.08
C GLY A 78 3.10 -10.77 -10.43
N GLY A 79 3.06 -9.85 -11.40
CA GLY A 79 2.64 -10.14 -12.78
C GLY A 79 3.54 -11.16 -13.48
N LEU A 80 4.84 -11.11 -13.21
CA LEU A 80 5.83 -12.03 -13.75
C LEU A 80 5.68 -13.46 -13.20
N ILE A 81 5.44 -13.61 -11.90
CA ILE A 81 5.37 -14.91 -11.20
C ILE A 81 4.00 -15.58 -11.36
N PHE A 82 2.92 -14.81 -11.24
CA PHE A 82 1.54 -15.33 -11.19
C PHE A 82 0.73 -15.04 -12.47
N GLY A 83 1.27 -14.23 -13.39
CA GLY A 83 0.55 -13.75 -14.56
C GLY A 83 -0.29 -12.51 -14.26
N MET A 84 -0.82 -11.88 -15.32
CA MET A 84 -1.54 -10.61 -15.22
C MET A 84 -2.75 -10.66 -14.27
N LEU A 85 -3.61 -11.68 -14.40
CA LEU A 85 -4.87 -11.75 -13.63
C LEU A 85 -4.62 -12.01 -12.13
N GLU A 86 -3.87 -13.06 -11.80
CA GLU A 86 -3.56 -13.37 -10.40
C GLU A 86 -2.63 -12.32 -9.78
N GLY A 87 -1.66 -11.82 -10.54
CA GLY A 87 -0.76 -10.74 -10.12
C GLY A 87 -1.54 -9.48 -9.76
N THR A 88 -2.47 -9.04 -10.62
CA THR A 88 -3.33 -7.88 -10.34
C THR A 88 -4.20 -8.14 -9.11
N ALA A 89 -4.87 -9.29 -9.04
CA ALA A 89 -5.77 -9.61 -7.94
C ALA A 89 -5.05 -9.62 -6.58
N LEU A 90 -3.89 -10.27 -6.49
CA LEU A 90 -3.10 -10.34 -5.26
C LEU A 90 -2.48 -8.98 -4.90
N SER A 91 -2.02 -8.23 -5.89
CA SER A 91 -1.49 -6.87 -5.69
C SER A 91 -2.58 -5.97 -5.12
N THR A 92 -3.78 -6.01 -5.70
CA THR A 92 -4.87 -5.09 -5.31
C THR A 92 -5.37 -5.44 -3.93
N LEU A 93 -5.43 -6.73 -3.61
CA LEU A 93 -5.73 -7.19 -2.27
C LEU A 93 -4.68 -6.70 -1.26
N GLY A 94 -3.39 -6.82 -1.60
CA GLY A 94 -2.28 -6.35 -0.77
C GLY A 94 -2.28 -4.83 -0.59
N LEU A 95 -2.57 -4.09 -1.64
CA LEU A 95 -2.72 -2.65 -1.65
C LEU A 95 -3.85 -2.18 -0.75
N VAL A 96 -5.03 -2.77 -0.87
CA VAL A 96 -6.18 -2.41 -0.04
C VAL A 96 -5.90 -2.73 1.42
N LEU A 97 -5.38 -3.93 1.72
CA LEU A 97 -5.07 -4.35 3.09
C LEU A 97 -3.96 -3.52 3.74
N GLY A 98 -2.85 -3.28 3.02
CA GLY A 98 -1.76 -2.46 3.52
C GLY A 98 -2.17 -1.00 3.72
N SER A 99 -2.95 -0.45 2.79
CA SER A 99 -3.54 0.89 2.91
C SER A 99 -4.47 0.99 4.11
N LEU A 100 -5.28 -0.03 4.34
CA LEU A 100 -6.20 -0.09 5.47
C LEU A 100 -5.44 -0.13 6.79
N LEU A 101 -4.39 -0.94 6.90
CA LEU A 101 -3.53 -1.00 8.09
C LEU A 101 -2.89 0.36 8.38
N LEU A 102 -2.29 1.00 7.37
CA LEU A 102 -1.72 2.34 7.51
C LEU A 102 -2.78 3.37 7.91
N PHE A 103 -3.96 3.33 7.28
CA PHE A 103 -5.07 4.22 7.59
C PHE A 103 -5.54 4.06 9.04
N LEU A 104 -5.72 2.83 9.52
CA LEU A 104 -6.13 2.55 10.90
C LEU A 104 -5.04 2.97 11.89
N ALA A 105 -3.77 2.63 11.62
CA ALA A 105 -2.64 3.02 12.46
C ALA A 105 -2.54 4.55 12.58
N ALA A 106 -2.68 5.27 11.46
CA ALA A 106 -2.70 6.72 11.42
C ALA A 106 -3.90 7.30 12.17
N ARG A 107 -5.10 6.77 11.93
CA ARG A 107 -6.33 7.20 12.61
C ARG A 107 -6.23 7.00 14.13
N TYR A 108 -5.64 5.90 14.57
CA TYR A 108 -5.42 5.62 15.99
C TYR A 108 -4.39 6.58 16.61
N ALA A 109 -3.25 6.78 15.93
CA ALA A 109 -2.22 7.72 16.36
C ALA A 109 -2.74 9.17 16.47
N LEU A 110 -3.57 9.59 15.50
CA LEU A 110 -4.17 10.93 15.46
C LEU A 110 -5.32 11.08 16.47
N GLY A 111 -6.10 10.03 16.71
CA GLY A 111 -7.20 10.01 17.68
C GLY A 111 -6.74 9.99 19.15
N ALA A 112 -5.50 9.59 19.42
CA ALA A 112 -4.94 9.55 20.78
C ALA A 112 -4.49 10.92 21.32
N GLY A 113 -4.70 12.01 20.57
CA GLY A 113 -4.28 13.35 20.96
C GLY A 113 -5.44 14.31 21.24
N ASP A 114 -5.58 14.78 22.49
CA ASP A 114 -6.44 15.91 22.90
C ASP A 114 -6.02 17.29 22.33
N ARG A 115 -5.24 17.34 21.24
CA ARG A 115 -4.86 18.63 20.65
C ARG A 115 -5.97 19.07 19.69
N PRO A 116 -6.50 20.31 19.85
CA PRO A 116 -7.42 20.86 18.86
C PRO A 116 -6.70 20.91 17.51
N ALA A 117 -7.41 20.48 16.46
CA ALA A 117 -6.85 20.51 15.11
C ALA A 117 -6.48 21.97 14.75
N PRO A 118 -5.35 22.21 14.06
CA PRO A 118 -4.97 23.56 13.63
C PRO A 118 -6.12 24.22 12.87
N ARG A 119 -6.34 25.55 12.97
CA ARG A 119 -7.46 26.22 12.28
C ARG A 119 -7.48 25.98 10.75
N LEU A 120 -6.31 25.79 10.15
CA LEU A 120 -6.18 25.41 8.73
C LEU A 120 -6.77 24.01 8.46
N ALA A 121 -6.61 23.09 9.41
CA ALA A 121 -7.14 21.73 9.37
C ALA A 121 -8.65 21.71 9.34
N GLU A 122 -9.30 22.49 10.22
CA GLU A 122 -10.77 22.55 10.27
C GLU A 122 -11.34 23.14 8.99
N LYS A 123 -10.66 24.09 8.34
CA LYS A 123 -11.07 24.59 7.00
C LYS A 123 -10.99 23.52 5.92
N ILE A 124 -9.90 22.75 5.87
CA ILE A 124 -9.73 21.66 4.88
C ILE A 124 -10.75 20.55 5.15
N ARG A 125 -10.96 20.21 6.43
CA ARG A 125 -11.95 19.22 6.86
C ARG A 125 -13.37 19.66 6.54
N ALA A 126 -13.72 20.93 6.73
CA ALA A 126 -15.03 21.46 6.33
C ALA A 126 -15.24 21.34 4.82
N GLY A 127 -14.23 21.68 4.01
CA GLY A 127 -14.28 21.48 2.55
C GLY A 127 -14.41 20.00 2.14
N PHE A 128 -13.71 19.10 2.82
CA PHE A 128 -13.85 17.66 2.61
C PHE A 128 -15.26 17.15 2.94
N LEU A 129 -15.88 17.64 4.02
CA LEU A 129 -17.22 17.23 4.44
C LEU A 129 -18.31 17.59 3.43
N HIS A 130 -18.10 18.64 2.61
CA HIS A 130 -19.03 19.00 1.54
C HIS A 130 -18.99 17.99 0.37
N HIS A 131 -17.81 17.47 -0.01
CA HIS A 131 -17.66 16.54 -1.13
C HIS A 131 -16.63 15.42 -0.84
N PRO A 132 -16.90 14.52 0.11
CA PRO A 132 -15.91 13.54 0.57
C PRO A 132 -15.50 12.57 -0.53
N ALA A 133 -16.46 12.13 -1.37
CA ALA A 133 -16.21 11.20 -2.46
C ALA A 133 -15.29 11.79 -3.53
N SER A 134 -15.67 12.95 -4.09
CA SER A 134 -14.89 13.63 -5.13
C SER A 134 -13.50 14.02 -4.64
N TYR A 135 -13.38 14.48 -3.39
CA TYR A 135 -12.08 14.84 -2.80
C TYR A 135 -11.17 13.63 -2.59
N THR A 136 -11.73 12.52 -2.10
CA THR A 136 -10.98 11.26 -1.92
C THR A 136 -10.52 10.69 -3.25
N LEU A 137 -11.42 10.69 -4.25
CA LEU A 137 -11.11 10.21 -5.59
C LEU A 137 -10.03 11.08 -6.25
N PHE A 138 -10.17 12.40 -6.16
CA PHE A 138 -9.19 13.35 -6.68
C PHE A 138 -7.80 13.13 -6.06
N LEU A 139 -7.71 13.01 -4.73
CA LEU A 139 -6.45 12.74 -4.05
C LEU A 139 -5.81 11.39 -4.43
N ARG A 140 -6.63 10.38 -4.77
CA ARG A 140 -6.14 9.06 -5.19
C ARG A 140 -5.75 9.01 -6.65
N LEU A 141 -6.45 9.73 -7.52
CA LEU A 141 -6.23 9.76 -8.96
C LEU A 141 -5.09 10.70 -9.37
N VAL A 142 -4.84 11.76 -8.58
CA VAL A 142 -3.78 12.71 -8.85
C VAL A 142 -2.48 12.22 -8.20
N PRO A 143 -1.46 11.79 -8.97
CA PRO A 143 -0.24 11.18 -8.46
C PRO A 143 0.76 12.19 -7.88
N VAL A 144 0.30 13.37 -7.46
CA VAL A 144 1.17 14.45 -6.95
C VAL A 144 1.70 14.12 -5.56
N PHE A 145 0.97 13.30 -4.79
CA PHE A 145 1.37 12.92 -3.44
C PHE A 145 1.75 11.44 -3.36
N PRO A 146 2.76 11.09 -2.54
CA PRO A 146 3.11 9.69 -2.32
C PRO A 146 1.91 8.95 -1.71
N PHE A 147 1.72 7.70 -2.12
CA PHE A 147 0.57 6.88 -1.77
C PHE A 147 0.33 6.77 -0.25
N GLY A 148 1.41 6.64 0.53
CA GLY A 148 1.35 6.68 2.00
C GLY A 148 0.90 8.04 2.54
N GLY A 149 1.38 9.15 1.96
CA GLY A 149 0.99 10.51 2.34
C GLY A 149 -0.49 10.79 2.14
N VAL A 150 -1.06 10.35 1.01
CA VAL A 150 -2.52 10.44 0.75
C VAL A 150 -3.31 9.68 1.81
N THR A 151 -2.87 8.46 2.15
CA THR A 151 -3.51 7.63 3.18
C THR A 151 -3.49 8.29 4.55
N LEU A 152 -2.36 8.88 4.95
CA LEU A 152 -2.24 9.65 6.19
C LEU A 152 -3.17 10.87 6.20
N GLY A 153 -3.22 11.61 5.08
CA GLY A 153 -4.11 12.77 4.92
C GLY A 153 -5.59 12.39 5.05
N LEU A 154 -6.02 11.31 4.40
CA LEU A 154 -7.40 10.80 4.49
C LEU A 154 -7.73 10.27 5.89
N ALA A 155 -6.78 9.62 6.56
CA ALA A 155 -6.93 9.17 7.95
C ALA A 155 -7.15 10.36 8.89
N TRP A 156 -6.44 11.46 8.64
CA TRP A 156 -6.57 12.70 9.40
C TRP A 156 -7.88 13.45 9.13
N LEU A 157 -8.34 13.46 7.88
CA LEU A 157 -9.66 14.00 7.49
C LEU A 157 -10.84 13.16 8.00
N ARG A 158 -10.57 12.02 8.65
CA ARG A 158 -11.57 11.06 9.15
C ARG A 158 -12.49 10.57 8.04
N CYS A 159 -11.92 10.30 6.86
CA CYS A 159 -12.64 9.73 5.73
C CYS A 159 -13.38 8.44 6.14
N PRO A 160 -14.63 8.21 5.67
CA PRO A 160 -15.30 6.94 5.89
C PRO A 160 -14.52 5.79 5.26
N LEU A 161 -14.40 4.67 5.99
CA LEU A 161 -13.59 3.51 5.60
C LEU A 161 -14.04 2.92 4.26
N TRP A 162 -15.35 2.80 4.03
CA TRP A 162 -15.89 2.25 2.79
C TRP A 162 -15.48 3.08 1.57
N LEU A 163 -15.48 4.41 1.69
CA LEU A 163 -15.11 5.32 0.61
C LEU A 163 -13.61 5.25 0.34
N PHE A 164 -12.81 5.21 1.40
CA PHE A 164 -11.36 5.02 1.31
C PHE A 164 -11.04 3.71 0.59
N MET A 165 -11.66 2.60 1.00
CA MET A 165 -11.44 1.29 0.38
C MET A 165 -11.89 1.26 -1.08
N ALA A 166 -13.07 1.79 -1.39
CA ALA A 166 -13.58 1.84 -2.76
C ALA A 166 -12.68 2.67 -3.69
N ALA A 167 -12.26 3.86 -3.25
CA ALA A 167 -11.37 4.71 -4.03
C ALA A 167 -9.97 4.10 -4.19
N THR A 168 -9.45 3.44 -3.15
CA THR A 168 -8.15 2.77 -3.19
C THR A 168 -8.17 1.53 -4.08
N ALA A 169 -9.22 0.73 -3.99
CA ALA A 169 -9.39 -0.45 -4.83
C ALA A 169 -9.59 -0.05 -6.30
N ALA A 170 -10.45 0.93 -6.58
CA ALA A 170 -10.71 1.38 -7.95
C ALA A 170 -9.46 2.01 -8.60
N GLY A 171 -8.78 2.92 -7.91
CA GLY A 171 -7.56 3.54 -8.43
C GLY A 171 -6.40 2.55 -8.52
N GLY A 172 -6.25 1.71 -7.50
CA GLY A 172 -5.21 0.68 -7.44
C GLY A 172 -5.35 -0.38 -8.53
N LEU A 173 -6.56 -0.90 -8.74
CA LEU A 173 -6.80 -1.95 -9.73
C LEU A 173 -6.42 -1.51 -11.15
N VAL A 174 -6.71 -0.27 -11.54
CA VAL A 174 -6.33 0.25 -12.85
C VAL A 174 -4.81 0.35 -13.00
N MET A 175 -4.14 0.88 -11.98
CA MET A 175 -2.68 1.05 -11.98
C MET A 175 -1.97 -0.31 -11.98
N GLU A 176 -2.38 -1.21 -11.09
CA GLU A 176 -1.75 -2.51 -10.92
C GLU A 176 -2.06 -3.48 -12.05
N ALA A 177 -3.21 -3.34 -12.72
CA ALA A 177 -3.48 -4.09 -13.95
C ALA A 177 -2.45 -3.74 -15.03
N PHE A 178 -2.10 -2.46 -15.16
CA PHE A 178 -1.06 -2.03 -16.10
C PHE A 178 0.33 -2.54 -15.68
N GLU A 179 0.70 -2.40 -14.41
CA GLU A 179 2.00 -2.86 -13.90
C GLU A 179 2.14 -4.39 -13.98
N SER A 180 1.08 -5.13 -13.65
CA SER A 180 1.06 -6.60 -13.75
C SER A 180 1.07 -7.07 -15.20
N ALA A 181 0.43 -6.33 -16.12
CA ALA A 181 0.52 -6.61 -17.56
C ALA A 181 1.96 -6.46 -18.07
N VAL A 182 2.64 -5.36 -17.69
CA VAL A 182 4.05 -5.14 -18.03
C VAL A 182 4.94 -6.25 -17.46
N GLY A 183 4.63 -6.76 -16.26
CA GLY A 183 5.34 -7.90 -15.69
C GLY A 183 5.05 -9.23 -16.38
N ALA A 184 3.85 -9.42 -16.93
CA ALA A 184 3.44 -10.68 -17.55
C ALA A 184 3.95 -10.87 -18.99
N GLY A 185 4.37 -9.79 -19.67
CA GLY A 185 4.92 -9.81 -21.03
C GLY A 185 4.15 -8.94 -22.02
#